data_AF-A0A966R1Z4-F1
#
_entry.id   AF-A0A966R1Z4-F1
#
_cell.length_a   1.000
_cell.length_b   1.000
_cell.length_c   1.000
_cell.angle_alpha   90.00
_cell.angle_beta   90.00
_cell.angle_gamma   90.00
#
_symmetry.space_group_name_H-M   'P 1'
#
loop_
_entity.id
_entity.type
_entity.pdbx_description
1 polymer ?
#
loop_
_entity_poly.entity_id
_entity_poly.type
_entity_poly.pdbx_seq_one_letter_code
_entity_poly.pdbx_strand_id
1 'polypeptide(L)'
;MSDFDYRLERAKNYETALIMMLNLSGFVTALNGTEHTHPDFVNKLRNSEDPTSLSIRFQPDGVAYIGNTPRSFYFEAKSSGTIEKNAYDQYMNLVRNGNIVVLFFGSGDDEIIFKWIFVEDLKFTNSEYLLKKFKNQKGNKQKDIPIINNWFYPRKLNHTDYNEWKIEYKGSGTPYANIDKSCLLNCNVFKNLMIEKLKNIIL
;
A
#
# COMPACT_ATOMS: atom_id res chain seq x y z
N MET A 1 -8.82 14.59 19.14
CA MET A 1 -7.93 13.55 18.59
C MET A 1 -6.89 14.21 17.71
N SER A 2 -5.64 13.75 17.76
CA SER A 2 -4.65 14.20 16.78
C SER A 2 -4.95 13.59 15.40
N ASP A 3 -4.52 14.25 14.35
CA ASP A 3 -4.63 13.77 12.95
C ASP A 3 -3.92 12.42 12.74
N PHE A 4 -2.92 12.10 13.59
CA PHE A 4 -2.23 10.82 13.58
C PHE A 4 -3.09 9.70 14.16
N ASP A 5 -3.76 9.94 15.30
CA ASP A 5 -4.65 8.95 15.93
C ASP A 5 -5.81 8.59 15.00
N TYR A 6 -6.38 9.59 14.31
CA TYR A 6 -7.44 9.39 13.32
C TYR A 6 -6.97 8.55 12.12
N ARG A 7 -5.75 8.78 11.61
CA ARG A 7 -5.17 7.97 10.53
C ARG A 7 -4.93 6.52 10.95
N LEU A 8 -4.49 6.30 12.19
CA LEU A 8 -4.25 4.97 12.74
C LEU A 8 -5.57 4.21 12.93
N GLU A 9 -6.58 4.87 13.49
CA GLU A 9 -7.91 4.29 13.65
C GLU A 9 -8.55 3.94 12.30
N ARG A 10 -8.44 4.84 11.32
CA ARG A 10 -8.93 4.60 9.97
C ARG A 10 -8.21 3.42 9.29
N ALA A 11 -6.90 3.29 9.46
CA ALA A 11 -6.15 2.14 8.95
C ALA A 11 -6.65 0.83 9.57
N LYS A 12 -6.87 0.80 10.90
CA LYS A 12 -7.44 -0.37 11.61
C LYS A 12 -8.85 -0.71 11.15
N ASN A 13 -9.69 0.29 10.87
CA ASN A 13 -11.04 0.08 10.36
C ASN A 13 -11.00 -0.54 8.96
N TYR A 14 -10.12 -0.08 8.08
CA TYR A 14 -9.92 -0.70 6.76
C TYR A 14 -9.41 -2.14 6.87
N GLU A 15 -8.43 -2.41 7.71
CA GLU A 15 -7.92 -3.78 7.93
C GLU A 15 -9.02 -4.71 8.44
N THR A 16 -9.78 -4.28 9.45
CA THR A 16 -10.88 -5.05 10.04
C THR A 16 -11.98 -5.34 9.01
N ALA A 17 -12.37 -4.33 8.23
CA ALA A 17 -13.38 -4.49 7.18
C ALA A 17 -12.89 -5.41 6.06
N LEU A 18 -11.61 -5.35 5.68
CA LEU A 18 -11.02 -6.24 4.69
C LEU A 18 -11.06 -7.69 5.17
N ILE A 19 -10.65 -7.94 6.42
CA ILE A 19 -10.69 -9.27 7.04
C ILE A 19 -12.11 -9.82 7.05
N MET A 20 -13.08 -9.01 7.46
CA MET A 20 -14.49 -9.40 7.43
C MET A 20 -14.96 -9.76 6.01
N MET A 21 -14.63 -8.95 5.01
CA MET A 21 -14.97 -9.22 3.60
C MET A 21 -14.34 -10.52 3.09
N LEU A 22 -13.07 -10.78 3.41
CA LEU A 22 -12.37 -12.01 3.05
C LEU A 22 -13.01 -13.24 3.71
N ASN A 23 -13.31 -13.15 5.02
CA ASN A 23 -13.95 -14.23 5.77
C ASN A 23 -15.37 -14.54 5.25
N LEU A 24 -16.17 -13.51 4.97
CA LEU A 24 -17.50 -13.67 4.33
C LEU A 24 -17.40 -14.27 2.93
N SER A 25 -16.29 -14.04 2.23
CA SER A 25 -16.00 -14.65 0.93
C SER A 25 -15.54 -16.12 1.05
N GLY A 26 -15.34 -16.64 2.26
CA GLY A 26 -14.94 -18.02 2.54
C GLY A 26 -13.43 -18.24 2.63
N PHE A 27 -12.64 -17.16 2.71
CA PHE A 27 -11.22 -17.26 3.05
C PHE A 27 -11.04 -17.35 4.56
N VAL A 28 -9.92 -17.93 5.00
CA VAL A 28 -9.47 -17.86 6.39
C VAL A 28 -8.26 -16.95 6.44
N THR A 29 -8.28 -15.95 7.31
CA THR A 29 -7.26 -14.90 7.41
C THR A 29 -6.42 -15.02 8.68
N ALA A 30 -5.15 -14.61 8.61
CA ALA A 30 -4.30 -14.34 9.77
C ALA A 30 -3.55 -13.02 9.59
N LEU A 31 -3.43 -12.24 10.67
CA LEU A 31 -2.60 -11.03 10.69
C LEU A 31 -1.12 -11.39 10.67
N ASN A 32 -0.34 -10.60 9.96
CA ASN A 32 1.08 -10.86 9.66
C ASN A 32 1.96 -9.60 9.71
N GLY A 33 1.38 -8.40 9.59
CA GLY A 33 2.13 -7.14 9.62
C GLY A 33 2.77 -6.85 11.00
N THR A 34 4.09 -6.64 11.02
CA THR A 34 4.82 -6.38 12.28
C THR A 34 4.60 -4.98 12.84
N GLU A 35 4.20 -4.02 12.02
CA GLU A 35 3.87 -2.65 12.48
C GLU A 35 2.70 -2.66 13.47
N HIS A 36 1.80 -3.64 13.35
CA HIS A 36 0.63 -3.81 14.21
C HIS A 36 0.90 -4.69 15.43
N THR A 37 1.73 -5.73 15.29
CA THR A 37 1.96 -6.72 16.34
C THR A 37 3.12 -6.37 17.27
N HIS A 38 4.14 -5.67 16.76
CA HIS A 38 5.38 -5.35 17.48
C HIS A 38 5.87 -3.91 17.23
N PRO A 39 5.09 -2.88 17.59
CA PRO A 39 5.37 -1.49 17.22
C PRO A 39 6.71 -0.96 17.76
N ASP A 40 7.10 -1.34 18.97
CA ASP A 40 8.37 -0.91 19.57
C ASP A 40 9.58 -1.46 18.80
N PHE A 41 9.48 -2.70 18.32
CA PHE A 41 10.51 -3.34 17.53
C PHE A 41 10.65 -2.65 16.16
N VAL A 42 9.55 -2.46 15.44
CA VAL A 42 9.55 -1.77 14.14
C VAL A 42 10.08 -0.34 14.29
N ASN A 43 9.75 0.36 15.38
CA ASN A 43 10.25 1.71 15.61
C ASN A 43 11.79 1.76 15.71
N LYS A 44 12.44 0.72 16.26
CA LYS A 44 13.92 0.60 16.25
C LYS A 44 14.47 0.38 14.84
N LEU A 45 13.71 -0.27 13.96
CA LEU A 45 14.11 -0.57 12.59
C LEU A 45 13.76 0.53 11.59
N ARG A 46 13.00 1.56 11.99
CA ARG A 46 12.38 2.55 11.09
C ARG A 46 13.34 3.27 10.14
N ASN A 47 14.60 3.41 10.53
CA ASN A 47 15.64 4.05 9.72
C ASN A 47 16.62 3.06 9.10
N SER A 48 16.48 1.76 9.39
CA SER A 48 17.33 0.75 8.76
C SER A 48 16.88 0.50 7.32
N GLU A 49 17.88 0.40 6.44
CA GLU A 49 17.72 0.06 5.03
C GLU A 49 18.26 -1.34 4.71
N ASP A 50 18.69 -2.10 5.73
CA ASP A 50 19.10 -3.48 5.51
C ASP A 50 17.91 -4.35 5.04
N PRO A 51 18.15 -5.37 4.20
CA PRO A 51 17.08 -6.17 3.61
C PRO A 51 16.15 -6.82 4.64
N THR A 52 16.66 -7.28 5.78
CA THR A 52 15.86 -7.94 6.82
C THR A 52 14.96 -6.94 7.54
N SER A 53 15.48 -5.76 7.88
CA SER A 53 14.66 -4.69 8.46
C SER A 53 13.58 -4.23 7.49
N LEU A 54 13.89 -4.13 6.20
CA LEU A 54 12.90 -3.76 5.19
C LEU A 54 11.83 -4.85 5.03
N SER A 55 12.20 -6.13 5.01
CA SER A 55 11.22 -7.23 4.91
C SER A 55 10.29 -7.28 6.12
N ILE A 56 10.82 -7.02 7.32
CA ILE A 56 10.02 -6.95 8.54
C ILE A 56 9.03 -5.78 8.47
N ARG A 57 9.53 -4.57 8.20
CA ARG A 57 8.74 -3.34 8.20
C ARG A 57 7.64 -3.32 7.14
N PHE A 58 7.94 -3.86 5.96
CA PHE A 58 7.03 -3.85 4.82
C PHE A 58 6.43 -5.24 4.55
N GLN A 59 6.29 -6.04 5.61
CA GLN A 59 5.52 -7.28 5.53
C GLN A 59 4.04 -6.92 5.28
N PRO A 60 3.34 -7.57 4.34
CA PRO A 60 1.91 -7.36 4.14
C PRO A 60 1.10 -7.58 5.43
N ASP A 61 0.05 -6.78 5.61
CA ASP A 61 -0.83 -6.78 6.79
C ASP A 61 -1.30 -8.18 7.22
N GLY A 62 -1.58 -9.06 6.26
CA GLY A 62 -2.00 -10.42 6.57
C GLY A 62 -1.81 -11.42 5.45
N VAL A 63 -2.22 -12.65 5.76
CA VAL A 63 -2.29 -13.78 4.84
C VAL A 63 -3.69 -14.34 4.84
N ALA A 64 -4.15 -14.82 3.69
CA ALA A 64 -5.43 -15.49 3.56
C ALA A 64 -5.27 -16.79 2.77
N TYR A 65 -6.05 -17.80 3.09
CA TYR A 65 -6.11 -19.05 2.34
C TYR A 65 -7.55 -19.53 2.14
N ILE A 66 -7.74 -20.44 1.19
CA ILE A 66 -9.01 -21.13 0.98
C ILE A 66 -8.78 -22.59 0.57
N GLY A 67 -9.76 -23.45 0.85
CA GLY A 67 -9.80 -24.84 0.42
C GLY A 67 -9.17 -25.84 1.40
N ASN A 68 -9.44 -27.12 1.17
CA ASN A 68 -8.97 -28.22 2.01
C ASN A 68 -7.46 -28.48 1.87
N THR A 69 -6.93 -28.27 0.68
CA THR A 69 -5.49 -28.13 0.45
C THR A 69 -5.22 -26.64 0.36
N PRO A 70 -4.81 -25.98 1.46
CA PRO A 70 -4.81 -24.54 1.54
C PRO A 70 -3.80 -23.96 0.54
N ARG A 71 -4.29 -23.07 -0.32
CA ARG A 71 -3.44 -22.17 -1.12
C ARG A 71 -3.59 -20.76 -0.56
N SER A 72 -2.47 -20.12 -0.29
CA SER A 72 -2.43 -18.84 0.41
C SER A 72 -1.95 -17.69 -0.47
N PHE A 73 -2.28 -16.48 -0.05
CA PHE A 73 -1.76 -15.24 -0.60
C PHE A 73 -1.59 -14.21 0.52
N TYR A 74 -0.74 -13.22 0.27
CA TYR A 74 -0.61 -12.04 1.12
C TYR A 74 -1.63 -10.97 0.73
N PHE A 75 -2.20 -10.30 1.71
CA PHE A 75 -3.04 -9.12 1.50
C PHE A 75 -2.49 -7.91 2.25
N GLU A 76 -2.73 -6.74 1.68
CA GLU A 76 -2.38 -5.43 2.25
C GLU A 76 -3.57 -4.48 2.08
N ALA A 77 -4.00 -3.82 3.16
CA ALA A 77 -5.01 -2.80 3.16
C ALA A 77 -4.38 -1.40 3.03
N LYS A 78 -4.76 -0.67 1.99
CA LYS A 78 -4.33 0.70 1.75
C LYS A 78 -5.51 1.66 1.87
N SER A 79 -5.29 2.74 2.63
CA SER A 79 -6.20 3.88 2.74
C SER A 79 -5.86 5.03 1.77
N SER A 80 -4.67 4.98 1.14
CA SER A 80 -4.18 5.99 0.22
C SER A 80 -4.09 5.48 -1.22
N GLY A 81 -4.29 6.39 -2.19
CA GLY A 81 -4.05 6.12 -3.62
C GLY A 81 -2.59 6.18 -4.03
N THR A 82 -1.67 5.99 -3.07
CA THR A 82 -0.23 6.06 -3.25
C THR A 82 0.42 4.86 -2.56
N ILE A 83 1.60 4.48 -3.04
CA ILE A 83 2.44 3.45 -2.41
C ILE A 83 3.85 3.99 -2.20
N GLU A 84 4.48 3.63 -1.09
CA GLU A 84 5.88 3.94 -0.83
C GLU A 84 6.80 3.02 -1.66
N LYS A 85 7.92 3.56 -2.15
CA LYS A 85 8.85 2.81 -3.00
C LYS A 85 9.37 1.54 -2.34
N ASN A 86 9.82 1.65 -1.10
CA ASN A 86 10.38 0.50 -0.38
C ASN A 86 9.32 -0.57 -0.12
N ALA A 87 8.08 -0.17 0.20
CA ALA A 87 6.97 -1.12 0.33
C ALA A 87 6.71 -1.87 -0.98
N TYR A 88 6.61 -1.14 -2.10
CA TYR A 88 6.45 -1.74 -3.42
C TYR A 88 7.59 -2.69 -3.77
N ASP A 89 8.85 -2.29 -3.54
CA ASP A 89 10.02 -3.11 -3.83
C ASP A 89 10.00 -4.43 -3.02
N GLN A 90 9.61 -4.39 -1.74
CA GLN A 90 9.48 -5.60 -0.92
C GLN A 90 8.33 -6.49 -1.37
N TYR A 91 7.17 -5.93 -1.74
CA TYR A 91 6.08 -6.72 -2.30
C TYR A 91 6.47 -7.37 -3.62
N MET A 92 7.20 -6.67 -4.49
CA MET A 92 7.74 -7.25 -5.73
C MET A 92 8.78 -8.33 -5.46
N ASN A 93 9.57 -8.25 -4.38
CA ASN A 93 10.47 -9.34 -3.99
C ASN A 93 9.69 -10.60 -3.58
N LEU A 94 8.57 -10.46 -2.84
CA LEU A 94 7.68 -11.57 -2.54
C LEU A 94 7.12 -12.20 -3.83
N VAL A 95 6.65 -11.37 -4.77
CA VAL A 95 6.13 -11.81 -6.08
C VAL A 95 7.20 -12.58 -6.87
N ARG A 96 8.44 -12.05 -6.94
CA ARG A 96 9.56 -12.72 -7.62
C ARG A 96 9.92 -14.07 -7.00
N ASN A 97 9.64 -14.25 -5.71
CA ASN A 97 9.78 -15.52 -4.99
C ASN A 97 8.57 -16.45 -5.15
N GLY A 98 7.65 -16.16 -6.09
CA GLY A 98 6.48 -16.99 -6.39
C GLY A 98 5.28 -16.76 -5.48
N ASN A 99 5.32 -15.77 -4.58
CA ASN A 99 4.19 -15.46 -3.72
C ASN A 99 3.15 -14.61 -4.46
N ILE A 100 1.89 -14.75 -4.08
CA ILE A 100 0.83 -13.83 -4.52
C ILE A 100 0.68 -12.73 -3.48
N VAL A 101 0.74 -11.48 -3.92
CA VAL A 101 0.50 -10.30 -3.08
C VAL A 101 -0.61 -9.47 -3.70
N VAL A 102 -1.62 -9.14 -2.89
CA VAL A 102 -2.82 -8.42 -3.29
C VAL A 102 -2.94 -7.13 -2.48
N LEU A 103 -3.14 -6.00 -3.17
CA LEU A 103 -3.43 -4.71 -2.53
C LEU A 103 -4.92 -4.44 -2.59
N PHE A 104 -5.50 -4.02 -1.46
CA PHE A 104 -6.89 -3.58 -1.34
C PHE A 104 -6.93 -2.10 -0.98
N PHE A 105 -7.65 -1.31 -1.74
CA PHE A 105 -7.83 0.12 -1.56
C PHE A 105 -9.23 0.37 -1.01
N GLY A 106 -9.31 0.68 0.28
CA GLY A 106 -10.55 1.03 0.96
C GLY A 106 -10.95 2.48 0.69
N SER A 107 -12.23 2.72 0.47
CA SER A 107 -12.82 4.06 0.35
C SER A 107 -14.18 4.10 1.03
N GLY A 108 -14.57 5.27 1.53
CA GLY A 108 -15.75 5.43 2.38
C GLY A 108 -15.41 5.47 3.86
N ASP A 109 -16.31 6.09 4.63
CA ASP A 109 -16.20 6.25 6.08
C ASP A 109 -17.18 5.30 6.81
N ASP A 110 -18.46 5.27 6.39
CA ASP A 110 -19.50 4.40 6.97
C ASP A 110 -19.56 3.00 6.32
N GLU A 111 -19.54 2.96 4.99
CA GLU A 111 -19.49 1.71 4.21
C GLU A 111 -18.18 1.67 3.42
N ILE A 112 -17.29 0.78 3.83
CA ILE A 112 -15.99 0.63 3.20
C ILE A 112 -16.13 -0.18 1.92
N ILE A 113 -15.93 0.49 0.79
CA ILE A 113 -15.88 -0.14 -0.53
C ILE A 113 -14.42 -0.35 -0.91
N PHE A 114 -14.07 -1.60 -1.15
CA PHE A 114 -12.75 -1.99 -1.62
C PHE A 114 -12.69 -2.08 -3.15
N LYS A 115 -11.58 -1.57 -3.69
CA LYS A 115 -11.05 -2.02 -4.98
C LYS A 115 -9.74 -2.74 -4.75
N TRP A 116 -9.32 -3.59 -5.68
CA TRP A 116 -8.14 -4.43 -5.46
C TRP A 116 -7.34 -4.65 -6.73
N ILE A 117 -6.09 -5.10 -6.58
CA ILE A 117 -5.21 -5.47 -7.68
C ILE A 117 -4.10 -6.41 -7.19
N PHE A 118 -3.60 -7.27 -8.07
CA PHE A 118 -2.35 -8.00 -7.83
C PHE A 118 -1.17 -7.02 -7.90
N VAL A 119 -0.18 -7.17 -7.03
CA VAL A 119 0.99 -6.26 -7.02
C VAL A 119 1.73 -6.27 -8.36
N GLU A 120 1.80 -7.41 -9.05
CA GLU A 120 2.44 -7.54 -10.36
C GLU A 120 1.72 -6.78 -11.48
N ASP A 121 0.41 -6.57 -11.34
CA ASP A 121 -0.44 -5.86 -12.29
C ASP A 121 -0.60 -4.37 -11.94
N LEU A 122 0.02 -3.91 -10.87
CA LEU A 122 -0.09 -2.54 -10.38
C LEU A 122 0.54 -1.56 -11.38
N LYS A 123 -0.22 -0.52 -11.74
CA LYS A 123 0.24 0.56 -12.62
C LYS A 123 0.34 1.87 -11.87
N PHE A 124 1.30 2.69 -12.28
CA PHE A 124 1.49 4.03 -11.74
C PHE A 124 1.11 5.08 -12.76
N THR A 125 0.45 6.14 -12.29
CA THR A 125 0.27 7.33 -13.12
C THR A 125 1.64 7.99 -13.34
N ASN A 126 1.87 8.59 -14.51
CA ASN A 126 3.10 9.33 -14.76
C ASN A 126 3.21 10.53 -13.79
N SER A 127 4.28 10.56 -12.99
CA SER A 127 4.49 11.52 -11.91
C SER A 127 4.84 12.91 -12.43
N GLU A 128 5.50 13.03 -13.59
CA GLU A 128 5.78 14.34 -14.20
C GLU A 128 4.48 15.00 -14.68
N TYR A 129 3.61 14.22 -15.31
CA TYR A 129 2.27 14.64 -15.70
C TYR A 129 1.45 15.08 -14.48
N LEU A 130 1.46 14.28 -13.40
CA LEU A 130 0.77 14.63 -12.17
C LEU A 130 1.31 15.92 -11.54
N LEU A 131 2.64 16.08 -11.47
CA LEU A 131 3.26 17.30 -10.94
C LEU A 131 2.81 18.52 -11.73
N LYS A 132 2.83 18.44 -13.07
CA LYS A 132 2.32 19.52 -13.94
C LYS A 132 0.84 19.81 -13.70
N LYS A 133 0.01 18.77 -13.56
CA LYS A 133 -1.41 18.91 -13.24
C LYS A 133 -1.63 19.62 -11.90
N PHE A 134 -0.89 19.24 -10.86
CA PHE A 134 -0.98 19.87 -9.55
C PHE A 134 -0.52 21.33 -9.57
N LYS A 135 0.57 21.64 -10.31
CA LYS A 135 1.01 23.02 -10.54
C LYS A 135 -0.06 23.86 -11.21
N ASN A 136 -0.74 23.33 -12.23
CA ASN A 136 -1.84 24.05 -12.89
C ASN A 136 -3.02 24.34 -11.95
N GLN A 137 -3.22 23.50 -10.92
CA GLN A 137 -4.31 23.66 -9.96
C GLN A 137 -3.94 24.57 -8.78
N LYS A 138 -2.72 24.46 -8.27
CA LYS A 138 -2.25 25.15 -7.04
C LYS A 138 -1.32 26.33 -7.32
N GLY A 139 -0.89 26.54 -8.55
CA GLY A 139 0.08 27.56 -8.94
C GLY A 139 1.41 27.40 -8.19
N ASN A 140 1.95 28.54 -7.73
CA ASN A 140 3.22 28.63 -7.02
C ASN A 140 3.26 27.89 -5.66
N LYS A 141 2.11 27.42 -5.14
CA LYS A 141 2.07 26.62 -3.92
C LYS A 141 2.55 25.18 -4.15
N GLN A 142 2.49 24.68 -5.39
CA GLN A 142 2.99 23.35 -5.70
C GLN A 142 4.50 23.39 -5.92
N LYS A 143 5.25 22.76 -5.01
CA LYS A 143 6.71 22.63 -5.11
C LYS A 143 7.14 21.66 -6.21
N ASP A 144 8.34 21.89 -6.75
CA ASP A 144 9.00 21.08 -7.79
C ASP A 144 9.65 19.85 -7.15
N ILE A 145 8.81 18.94 -6.67
CA ILE A 145 9.27 17.70 -6.04
C ILE A 145 10.10 16.91 -7.07
N PRO A 146 11.37 16.53 -6.76
CA PRO A 146 12.18 15.74 -7.66
C PRO A 146 11.52 14.39 -7.99
N ILE A 147 11.59 13.97 -9.25
CA ILE A 147 11.06 12.69 -9.73
C ILE A 147 12.21 11.85 -10.29
N ILE A 148 12.28 10.58 -9.91
CA ILE A 148 13.27 9.62 -10.42
C ILE A 148 12.55 8.31 -10.70
N ASN A 149 12.64 7.79 -11.93
CA ASN A 149 11.97 6.54 -12.34
C ASN A 149 10.48 6.50 -11.97
N ASN A 150 9.77 7.62 -12.20
CA ASN A 150 8.36 7.81 -11.86
C ASN A 150 8.02 7.90 -10.35
N TRP A 151 9.00 7.91 -9.45
CA TRP A 151 8.76 8.12 -8.01
C TRP A 151 9.03 9.57 -7.61
N PHE A 152 8.16 10.15 -6.79
CA PHE A 152 8.41 11.43 -6.13
C PHE A 152 9.42 11.26 -5.01
N TYR A 153 10.37 12.18 -4.85
CA TYR A 153 11.39 12.20 -3.79
C TYR A 153 11.34 13.50 -2.99
N PRO A 154 10.38 13.69 -2.07
CA PRO A 154 10.26 14.93 -1.31
C PRO A 154 11.51 15.32 -0.51
N ARG A 155 12.22 14.35 0.08
CA ARG A 155 13.46 14.59 0.83
C ARG A 155 14.65 15.06 -0.03
N LYS A 156 14.52 15.02 -1.36
CA LYS A 156 15.54 15.57 -2.29
C LYS A 156 15.31 17.06 -2.61
N LEU A 157 14.24 17.66 -2.08
CA LEU A 157 14.09 19.12 -2.07
C LEU A 157 15.19 19.77 -1.21
N ASN A 158 15.46 21.05 -1.45
CA ASN A 158 16.28 21.82 -0.50
C ASN A 158 15.58 21.90 0.87
N HIS A 159 16.34 22.22 1.91
CA HIS A 159 15.85 22.16 3.29
C HIS A 159 14.59 23.01 3.53
N THR A 160 14.55 24.22 2.97
CA THR A 160 13.42 25.15 3.09
C THR A 160 12.17 24.58 2.43
N ASP A 161 12.26 24.19 1.16
CA ASP A 161 11.14 23.64 0.40
C ASP A 161 10.63 22.32 1.00
N TYR A 162 11.53 21.48 1.50
CA TYR A 162 11.14 20.23 2.18
C TYR A 162 10.34 20.51 3.46
N ASN A 163 10.78 21.46 4.30
CA ASN A 163 10.08 21.78 5.53
C ASN A 163 8.69 22.37 5.26
N GLU A 164 8.58 23.27 4.28
CA GLU A 164 7.28 23.81 3.84
C GLU A 164 6.37 22.70 3.31
N TRP A 165 6.89 21.84 2.43
CA TRP A 165 6.15 20.69 1.91
C TRP A 165 5.71 19.74 3.03
N LYS A 166 6.59 19.45 4.00
CA LYS A 166 6.28 18.54 5.11
C LYS A 166 5.15 19.08 5.97
N ILE A 167 5.10 20.40 6.20
CA ILE A 167 4.02 21.05 6.94
C ILE A 167 2.71 21.01 6.15
N GLU A 168 2.74 21.35 4.85
CA GLU A 168 1.53 21.37 4.00
C GLU A 168 0.92 19.98 3.84
N TYR A 169 1.75 18.99 3.49
CA TYR A 169 1.28 17.65 3.10
C TYR A 169 1.32 16.63 4.25
N LYS A 170 1.89 16.99 5.42
CA LYS A 170 2.04 16.10 6.59
C LYS A 170 2.64 14.74 6.26
N GLY A 171 3.56 14.72 5.29
CA GLY A 171 4.18 13.52 4.74
C GLY A 171 5.47 13.12 5.48
N SER A 172 5.82 11.83 5.41
CA SER A 172 7.10 11.29 5.90
C SER A 172 8.29 11.72 5.03
N GLY A 173 8.04 12.13 3.79
CA GLY A 173 9.04 12.42 2.77
C GLY A 173 9.67 11.18 2.14
N THR A 174 9.18 9.98 2.47
CA THR A 174 9.59 8.73 1.82
C THR A 174 9.24 8.77 0.32
N PRO A 175 10.04 8.19 -0.57
CA PRO A 175 9.70 8.15 -1.99
C PRO A 175 8.38 7.41 -2.24
N TYR A 176 7.53 7.94 -3.11
CA TYR A 176 6.21 7.37 -3.38
C TYR A 176 5.75 7.58 -4.84
N ALA A 177 4.79 6.77 -5.27
CA ALA A 177 4.14 6.89 -6.57
C ALA A 177 2.62 6.86 -6.42
N ASN A 178 1.93 7.52 -7.35
CA ASN A 178 0.48 7.52 -7.40
C ASN A 178 -0.01 6.35 -8.25
N ILE A 179 -0.96 5.60 -7.71
CA ILE A 179 -1.53 4.44 -8.37
C ILE A 179 -2.49 4.91 -9.45
N ASP A 180 -2.39 4.30 -10.62
CA ASP A 180 -3.39 4.47 -11.68
C ASP A 180 -4.67 3.74 -11.28
N LYS A 181 -5.69 4.50 -10.87
CA LYS A 181 -6.97 3.94 -10.43
C LYS A 181 -7.69 3.14 -11.51
N SER A 182 -7.33 3.29 -12.78
CA SER A 182 -7.93 2.52 -13.87
C SER A 182 -7.52 1.04 -13.86
N CYS A 183 -6.40 0.69 -13.22
CA CYS A 183 -5.99 -0.71 -13.08
C CYS A 183 -6.70 -1.44 -11.93
N LEU A 184 -7.45 -0.73 -11.07
CA LEU A 184 -8.07 -1.33 -9.89
C LEU A 184 -9.37 -2.05 -10.25
N LEU A 185 -9.50 -3.29 -9.78
CA LEU A 185 -10.66 -4.15 -9.96
C LEU A 185 -11.70 -3.94 -8.86
N ASN A 186 -12.96 -4.18 -9.18
CA ASN A 186 -14.04 -4.18 -8.20
C ASN A 186 -14.03 -5.48 -7.39
N CYS A 187 -14.45 -5.42 -6.12
CA CYS A 187 -14.44 -6.61 -5.25
C CYS A 187 -15.46 -7.70 -5.63
N ASN A 188 -16.49 -7.39 -6.41
CA ASN A 188 -17.46 -8.39 -6.87
C ASN A 188 -16.83 -9.51 -7.72
N VAL A 189 -15.70 -9.25 -8.38
CA VAL A 189 -14.96 -10.26 -9.16
C VAL A 189 -13.81 -10.90 -8.39
N PHE A 190 -13.53 -10.45 -7.16
CA PHE A 190 -12.35 -10.84 -6.38
C PHE A 190 -12.25 -12.36 -6.18
N LYS A 191 -13.27 -12.96 -5.55
CA LYS A 191 -13.23 -14.37 -5.13
C LYS A 191 -12.93 -15.31 -6.30
N ASN A 192 -13.62 -15.12 -7.42
CA ASN A 192 -13.47 -15.98 -8.59
C ASN A 192 -12.08 -15.83 -9.22
N LEU A 193 -11.62 -14.60 -9.42
CA LEU A 193 -10.28 -14.36 -9.98
C LEU A 193 -9.16 -14.85 -9.06
N MET A 194 -9.33 -14.71 -7.74
CA MET A 194 -8.36 -15.21 -6.77
C MET A 194 -8.28 -16.73 -6.77
N ILE A 195 -9.43 -17.42 -6.80
CA ILE A 195 -9.46 -18.89 -6.89
C ILE A 195 -8.76 -19.37 -8.16
N GLU A 196 -9.01 -18.73 -9.31
CA GLU A 196 -8.33 -19.08 -10.55
C GLU A 196 -6.83 -18.81 -10.49
N LYS A 197 -6.41 -17.66 -9.95
CA LYS A 197 -4.99 -17.36 -9.74
C LYS A 197 -4.32 -18.41 -8.84
N LEU A 198 -4.97 -18.78 -7.74
CA LEU A 198 -4.46 -19.77 -6.81
C LEU A 198 -4.35 -21.16 -7.46
N LYS A 199 -5.28 -21.56 -8.33
CA LYS A 199 -5.22 -22.85 -9.07
C LYS A 199 -4.03 -22.95 -10.01
N ASN A 200 -3.66 -21.83 -10.65
CA ASN A 200 -2.63 -21.78 -11.69
C ASN A 200 -1.19 -21.70 -11.15
N ILE A 201 -0.98 -21.75 -9.83
CA ILE A 201 0.35 -21.94 -9.25
C ILE A 201 0.75 -23.40 -9.53
N ILE A 202 1.62 -23.58 -10.53
CA ILE A 202 2.31 -24.84 -10.79
C ILE A 202 3.54 -24.85 -9.87
N LEU A 203 3.59 -25.82 -8.96
CA LEU A 203 4.76 -26.11 -8.12
C LEU A 203 5.83 -26.82 -8.93
#